data_AF-A0A5J4Z524-F1
#
_entry.id   AF-A0A5J4Z524-F1
#
_cell.length_a   1.000
_cell.length_b   1.000
_cell.length_c   1.000
_cell.angle_alpha   90.00
_cell.angle_beta   90.00
_cell.angle_gamma   90.00
#
_symmetry.space_group_name_H-M   'P 1'
#
loop_
_entity.id
_entity.type
_entity.pdbx_description
1 polymer ?
#
loop_
_entity_poly.entity_id
_entity_poly.type
_entity_poly.pdbx_seq_one_letter_code
_entity_poly.pdbx_strand_id
1 'polypeptide(L)'
;MVRMHMIALALCAVVAASAAMVSAQTVGLVYAVEQRVNDKSFFTINSTAADPSLTLLANMSVLETTQVTQFPFNCYGYTNGIVPVVGQFNLFAPNAAAYDGQARLFFASWDTFGDTMTRLCLVNLVSNSIQFVTTLPETEISGAGFDQTLYMYAYIREGRQQPNGILVGQLTYLDRATANFLFRTTVDQHRNVTTDPMNPQNFPLGPLSFTYRAGDLAIACDRVLYASSVGTGGGFKYFFKLFQSGPPPDFSYELIHADPPGVGLTGFATADQLAFGGEDNLISQDSALGIFSLVNLETGANGELGVEGVDYVRFFFEGILRTFTDLASTLDCGVDLDCIALEVESSCVPGEMIVQYIPDPDGTIPCAPIETVCLAPPACTEEFECSYYIPTNQGSPGNPPFGL
;
A
#
# COMPACT_ATOMS: atom_id res chain seq x y z
N MET A 1 -17.21 -48.41 -7.54
CA MET A 1 -17.81 -47.15 -7.03
C MET A 1 -17.17 -46.64 -5.73
N VAL A 2 -16.69 -47.49 -4.82
CA VAL A 2 -16.04 -47.06 -3.55
C VAL A 2 -14.65 -46.40 -3.75
N ARG A 3 -13.86 -46.81 -4.76
CA ARG A 3 -12.52 -46.23 -5.02
C ARG A 3 -12.54 -44.79 -5.54
N MET A 4 -13.64 -44.35 -6.16
CA MET A 4 -13.74 -43.02 -6.76
C MET A 4 -14.07 -41.94 -5.72
N HIS A 5 -14.75 -42.33 -4.63
CA HIS A 5 -15.09 -41.43 -3.52
C HIS A 5 -13.90 -41.17 -2.58
N MET A 6 -12.96 -42.13 -2.44
CA MET A 6 -11.74 -41.92 -1.64
C MET A 6 -10.74 -40.96 -2.30
N ILE A 7 -10.67 -40.91 -3.63
CA ILE A 7 -9.77 -39.98 -4.35
C ILE A 7 -10.30 -38.54 -4.26
N ALA A 8 -11.63 -38.35 -4.35
CA ALA A 8 -12.25 -37.03 -4.21
C ALA A 8 -12.09 -36.45 -2.78
N LEU A 9 -12.22 -37.29 -1.74
CA LEU A 9 -12.02 -36.85 -0.35
C LEU A 9 -10.54 -36.50 -0.06
N ALA A 10 -9.60 -37.26 -0.63
CA ALA A 10 -8.17 -36.98 -0.49
C ALA A 10 -7.75 -35.70 -1.20
N LEU A 11 -8.33 -35.39 -2.39
CA LEU A 11 -8.08 -34.13 -3.08
C LEU A 11 -8.63 -32.92 -2.31
N CYS A 12 -9.86 -33.00 -1.77
CA CYS A 12 -10.41 -31.92 -0.95
C CYS A 12 -9.60 -31.68 0.34
N ALA A 13 -9.06 -32.74 0.96
CA ALA A 13 -8.22 -32.60 2.14
C ALA A 13 -6.85 -31.96 1.83
N VAL A 14 -6.26 -32.23 0.66
CA VAL A 14 -5.00 -31.61 0.25
C VAL A 14 -5.22 -30.14 -0.11
N VAL A 15 -6.29 -29.79 -0.84
CA VAL A 15 -6.62 -28.39 -1.17
C VAL A 15 -6.97 -27.58 0.07
N ALA A 16 -7.72 -28.16 1.02
CA ALA A 16 -8.02 -27.52 2.30
C ALA A 16 -6.76 -27.37 3.20
N ALA A 17 -5.83 -28.32 3.16
CA ALA A 17 -4.57 -28.22 3.89
C ALA A 17 -3.61 -27.17 3.28
N SER A 18 -3.59 -27.01 1.96
CA SER A 18 -2.83 -25.93 1.32
C SER A 18 -3.47 -24.55 1.55
N ALA A 19 -4.81 -24.45 1.53
CA ALA A 19 -5.50 -23.21 1.85
C ALA A 19 -5.34 -22.81 3.34
N ALA A 20 -5.34 -23.78 4.25
CA ALA A 20 -5.10 -23.55 5.68
C ALA A 20 -3.62 -23.26 6.02
N MET A 21 -2.66 -23.75 5.21
CA MET A 21 -1.25 -23.38 5.36
C MET A 21 -0.95 -21.98 4.82
N VAL A 22 -1.68 -21.53 3.79
CA VAL A 22 -1.60 -20.14 3.31
C VAL A 22 -2.31 -19.18 4.27
N SER A 23 -3.44 -19.57 4.87
CA SER A 23 -4.18 -18.71 5.81
C SER A 23 -3.46 -18.53 7.16
N ALA A 24 -2.71 -19.53 7.64
CA ALA A 24 -1.99 -19.41 8.91
C ALA A 24 -0.71 -18.52 8.83
N GLN A 25 -0.30 -18.09 7.63
CA GLN A 25 0.94 -17.33 7.41
C GLN A 25 0.74 -15.82 7.17
N THR A 26 -0.48 -15.33 7.07
CA THR A 26 -0.74 -13.95 6.62
C THR A 26 -1.28 -13.00 7.69
N VAL A 27 -1.61 -13.49 8.89
CA VAL A 27 -2.21 -12.67 9.98
C VAL A 27 -1.40 -11.40 10.24
N GLY A 28 -0.08 -11.50 10.39
CA GLY A 28 0.76 -10.36 10.70
C GLY A 28 1.47 -9.71 9.52
N LEU A 29 1.18 -10.12 8.28
CA LEU A 29 1.98 -9.73 7.13
C LEU A 29 1.69 -8.28 6.74
N VAL A 30 2.72 -7.45 6.60
CA VAL A 30 2.62 -6.10 6.03
C VAL A 30 3.87 -5.81 5.21
N TYR A 31 3.79 -4.88 4.26
CA TYR A 31 4.99 -4.29 3.67
C TYR A 31 5.40 -3.07 4.47
N ALA A 32 6.69 -2.75 4.44
CA ALA A 32 7.22 -1.62 5.19
C ALA A 32 8.37 -0.94 4.46
N VAL A 33 8.48 0.36 4.65
CA VAL A 33 9.54 1.19 4.08
C VAL A 33 10.48 1.64 5.18
N GLU A 34 11.77 1.36 5.05
CA GLU A 34 12.74 1.60 6.13
C GLU A 34 13.02 3.11 6.34
N GLN A 35 13.01 3.51 7.61
CA GLN A 35 13.46 4.81 8.05
C GLN A 35 14.97 4.86 8.24
N ARG A 36 15.70 5.00 7.14
CA ARG A 36 17.16 5.14 7.17
C ARG A 36 17.68 6.23 6.22
N VAL A 37 18.69 6.97 6.69
CA VAL A 37 19.21 8.17 6.00
C VAL A 37 20.13 7.87 4.81
N ASN A 38 20.72 6.68 4.77
CA ASN A 38 21.77 6.34 3.80
C ASN A 38 21.33 5.28 2.79
N ASP A 39 20.21 4.62 3.05
CA ASP A 39 19.76 3.48 2.26
C ASP A 39 18.25 3.32 2.49
N LYS A 40 17.49 3.07 1.43
CA LYS A 40 16.04 2.94 1.48
C LYS A 40 15.66 1.54 1.04
N SER A 41 15.19 0.78 2.00
CA SER A 41 14.84 -0.63 1.83
C SER A 41 13.34 -0.83 2.04
N PHE A 42 12.79 -1.72 1.23
CA PHE A 42 11.43 -2.23 1.37
C PHE A 42 11.52 -3.61 2.00
N PHE A 43 10.67 -3.85 2.99
CA PHE A 43 10.63 -5.11 3.72
C PHE A 43 9.24 -5.71 3.71
N THR A 44 9.18 -7.03 3.80
CA THR A 44 8.01 -7.75 4.29
C THR A 44 8.20 -8.00 5.78
N ILE A 45 7.19 -7.67 6.57
CA ILE A 45 7.15 -7.90 8.01
C ILE A 45 6.07 -8.93 8.29
N ASN A 46 6.41 -9.97 9.06
CA ASN A 46 5.42 -10.79 9.74
C ASN A 46 5.40 -10.37 11.21
N SER A 47 4.34 -9.68 11.63
CA SER A 47 4.12 -9.20 13.00
C SER A 47 3.45 -10.22 13.92
N THR A 48 3.20 -11.44 13.43
CA THR A 48 2.61 -12.50 14.25
C THR A 48 3.56 -12.87 15.38
N ALA A 49 3.11 -12.71 16.64
CA ALA A 49 3.95 -12.95 17.82
C ALA A 49 4.54 -14.36 17.90
N ALA A 50 3.91 -15.36 17.28
CA ALA A 50 4.39 -16.73 17.25
C ALA A 50 5.62 -16.94 16.34
N ASP A 51 5.78 -16.13 15.29
CA ASP A 51 6.86 -16.23 14.31
C ASP A 51 7.19 -14.86 13.69
N PRO A 52 7.69 -13.91 14.50
CA PRO A 52 7.99 -12.58 13.99
C PRO A 52 9.20 -12.64 13.06
N SER A 53 9.02 -12.22 11.81
CA SER A 53 10.07 -12.25 10.80
C SER A 53 10.12 -10.97 9.97
N LEU A 54 11.31 -10.68 9.44
CA LEU A 54 11.56 -9.54 8.58
C LEU A 54 12.37 -10.01 7.36
N THR A 55 11.86 -9.74 6.16
CA THR A 55 12.48 -10.14 4.89
C THR A 55 12.70 -8.92 4.01
N LEU A 56 13.93 -8.72 3.53
CA LEU A 56 14.23 -7.65 2.58
C LEU A 56 13.60 -7.99 1.21
N LEU A 57 12.79 -7.07 0.67
CA LEU A 57 12.16 -7.21 -0.64
C LEU A 57 12.99 -6.51 -1.72
N ALA A 58 13.26 -5.24 -1.51
CA ALA A 58 13.93 -4.39 -2.46
C ALA A 58 14.80 -3.38 -1.72
N ASN A 59 15.88 -2.98 -2.35
CA ASN A 59 16.78 -1.97 -1.83
C ASN A 59 17.05 -0.96 -2.94
N MET A 60 16.69 0.30 -2.72
CA MET A 60 16.77 1.33 -3.76
C MET A 60 18.20 1.54 -4.24
N SER A 61 19.19 1.52 -3.34
CA SER A 61 20.60 1.68 -3.71
C SER A 61 21.11 0.51 -4.54
N VAL A 62 20.69 -0.72 -4.23
CA VAL A 62 21.00 -1.90 -5.08
C VAL A 62 20.34 -1.74 -6.45
N LEU A 63 19.04 -1.42 -6.49
CA LEU A 63 18.29 -1.25 -7.74
C LEU A 63 18.84 -0.13 -8.62
N GLU A 64 19.30 0.98 -8.02
CA GLU A 64 19.98 2.05 -8.75
C GLU A 64 21.24 1.54 -9.47
N THR A 65 22.04 0.70 -8.80
CA THR A 65 23.26 0.14 -9.39
C THR A 65 23.02 -0.97 -10.40
N THR A 66 21.90 -1.69 -10.32
CA THR A 66 21.57 -2.77 -11.27
C THR A 66 20.75 -2.29 -12.45
N GLN A 67 19.99 -1.19 -12.31
CA GLN A 67 19.10 -0.61 -13.32
C GLN A 67 19.60 0.76 -13.84
N VAL A 68 20.91 1.00 -13.83
CA VAL A 68 21.54 2.34 -14.05
C VAL A 68 20.96 3.14 -15.24
N THR A 69 20.62 2.48 -16.34
CA THR A 69 20.10 3.14 -17.56
C THR A 69 18.60 3.44 -17.53
N GLN A 70 17.85 2.81 -16.63
CA GLN A 70 16.39 2.86 -16.56
C GLN A 70 15.86 3.33 -15.19
N PHE A 71 16.74 3.47 -14.20
CA PHE A 71 16.34 3.79 -12.85
C PHE A 71 15.63 5.16 -12.77
N PRO A 72 14.40 5.22 -12.23
CA PRO A 72 13.64 6.46 -12.17
C PRO A 72 14.12 7.31 -10.98
N PHE A 73 15.12 8.16 -11.23
CA PHE A 73 15.65 9.10 -10.25
C PHE A 73 14.62 10.03 -9.60
N ASN A 74 13.47 10.23 -10.24
CA ASN A 74 12.33 10.95 -9.67
C ASN A 74 11.70 10.23 -8.47
N CYS A 75 11.99 8.95 -8.26
CA CYS A 75 11.48 8.18 -7.13
C CYS A 75 12.34 8.28 -5.87
N TYR A 76 13.39 9.12 -5.87
CA TYR A 76 14.22 9.39 -4.70
C TYR A 76 13.87 10.69 -3.99
N GLY A 77 13.51 10.61 -2.71
CA GLY A 77 13.39 11.81 -1.87
C GLY A 77 14.75 12.27 -1.39
N TYR A 78 15.13 13.52 -1.63
CA TYR A 78 16.43 14.06 -1.21
C TYR A 78 16.31 15.13 -0.13
N THR A 79 17.29 15.14 0.78
CA THR A 79 17.36 16.13 1.86
C THR A 79 17.61 17.54 1.31
N ASN A 80 18.43 17.68 0.26
CA ASN A 80 18.91 19.00 -0.19
C ASN A 80 18.26 19.56 -1.47
N GLY A 81 17.28 18.87 -2.06
CA GLY A 81 16.71 19.25 -3.36
C GLY A 81 17.73 19.33 -4.50
N ILE A 82 18.96 18.82 -4.27
CA ILE A 82 20.03 18.78 -5.25
C ILE A 82 19.81 17.58 -6.16
N VAL A 83 20.05 17.81 -7.46
CA VAL A 83 20.02 16.88 -8.61
C VAL A 83 20.27 15.42 -8.22
N PRO A 84 19.59 14.44 -8.86
CA PRO A 84 19.36 13.08 -8.34
C PRO A 84 20.57 12.13 -8.20
N VAL A 85 21.80 12.65 -8.09
CA VAL A 85 23.02 11.87 -8.30
C VAL A 85 23.94 11.88 -7.06
N VAL A 86 23.79 12.80 -6.11
CA VAL A 86 24.73 12.93 -4.96
C VAL A 86 24.11 13.43 -3.64
N GLY A 87 22.78 13.42 -3.51
CA GLY A 87 22.09 13.91 -2.30
C GLY A 87 21.95 12.85 -1.20
N GLN A 88 21.94 13.25 0.08
CA GLN A 88 21.46 12.38 1.16
C GLN A 88 19.96 12.14 1.03
N PHE A 89 19.49 10.92 1.30
CA PHE A 89 18.06 10.62 1.25
C PHE A 89 17.31 11.40 2.32
N ASN A 90 16.13 11.87 1.96
CA ASN A 90 15.16 12.35 2.92
C ASN A 90 14.84 11.20 3.89
N LEU A 91 14.94 11.45 5.20
CA LEU A 91 14.67 10.41 6.19
C LEU A 91 13.25 9.85 6.07
N PHE A 92 12.28 10.67 5.66
CA PHE A 92 10.87 10.30 5.64
C PHE A 92 10.38 9.79 4.30
N ALA A 93 11.08 10.02 3.19
CA ALA A 93 10.71 9.50 1.87
C ALA A 93 11.65 8.36 1.43
N PRO A 94 11.19 7.31 0.73
CA PRO A 94 9.80 7.07 0.37
C PRO A 94 8.89 6.83 1.59
N ASN A 95 7.62 7.19 1.42
CA ASN A 95 6.53 7.09 2.41
C ASN A 95 5.21 6.83 1.67
N ALA A 96 4.08 6.92 2.37
CA ALA A 96 2.73 6.73 1.84
C ALA A 96 2.64 5.42 1.03
N ALA A 97 3.06 4.33 1.63
CA ALA A 97 3.20 3.02 1.04
C ALA A 97 1.83 2.35 0.92
N ALA A 98 1.44 1.95 -0.29
CA ALA A 98 0.13 1.38 -0.54
C ALA A 98 0.24 0.23 -1.54
N TYR A 99 -0.09 -0.98 -1.11
CA TYR A 99 -0.01 -2.17 -1.95
C TYR A 99 -1.32 -2.42 -2.68
N ASP A 100 -1.24 -2.74 -3.96
CA ASP A 100 -2.40 -2.93 -4.83
C ASP A 100 -3.12 -4.28 -4.67
N GLY A 101 -2.65 -5.12 -3.76
CA GLY A 101 -3.17 -6.46 -3.53
C GLY A 101 -2.54 -7.53 -4.41
N GLN A 102 -1.69 -7.17 -5.38
CA GLN A 102 -1.29 -8.09 -6.45
C GLN A 102 0.20 -8.16 -6.71
N ALA A 103 0.79 -7.02 -7.10
CA ALA A 103 2.16 -7.01 -7.62
C ALA A 103 2.88 -5.68 -7.39
N ARG A 104 2.16 -4.61 -7.02
CA ARG A 104 2.73 -3.27 -7.00
C ARG A 104 2.56 -2.64 -5.63
N LEU A 105 3.69 -2.27 -5.05
CA LEU A 105 3.76 -1.45 -3.85
C LEU A 105 4.00 0.00 -4.28
N PHE A 106 2.94 0.80 -4.25
CA PHE A 106 3.03 2.23 -4.51
C PHE A 106 3.63 2.96 -3.32
N PHE A 107 4.33 4.06 -3.60
CA PHE A 107 4.88 4.94 -2.56
C PHE A 107 5.04 6.36 -3.10
N ALA A 108 4.99 7.33 -2.19
CA ALA A 108 5.28 8.71 -2.45
C ALA A 108 6.75 9.05 -2.17
N SER A 109 7.33 9.85 -3.05
CA SER A 109 8.68 10.40 -2.91
C SER A 109 8.66 11.93 -2.98
N TRP A 110 9.28 12.59 -2.01
CA TRP A 110 9.41 14.05 -1.98
C TRP A 110 10.72 14.51 -1.36
N ASP A 111 11.10 15.74 -1.67
CA ASP A 111 12.32 16.37 -1.17
C ASP A 111 12.02 17.18 0.09
N THR A 112 12.95 17.23 1.05
CA THR A 112 12.72 17.83 2.37
C THR A 112 12.44 19.34 2.32
N PHE A 113 12.93 20.04 1.31
CA PHE A 113 12.73 21.49 1.17
C PHE A 113 11.40 21.86 0.47
N GLY A 114 10.62 20.89 -0.01
CA GLY A 114 9.27 21.12 -0.55
C GLY A 114 9.22 21.96 -1.82
N ASP A 115 10.37 22.18 -2.48
CA ASP A 115 10.46 22.93 -3.74
C ASP A 115 9.92 22.13 -4.94
N THR A 116 9.75 20.82 -4.77
CA THR A 116 9.21 19.91 -5.76
C THR A 116 7.90 19.31 -5.28
N MET A 117 6.99 19.07 -6.23
CA MET A 117 5.79 18.28 -5.97
C MET A 117 6.16 16.84 -5.65
N THR A 118 5.36 16.18 -4.82
CA THR A 118 5.49 14.76 -4.49
C THR A 118 5.31 13.92 -5.74
N ARG A 119 6.05 12.81 -5.84
CA ARG A 119 6.02 11.89 -6.97
C ARG A 119 5.49 10.55 -6.51
N LEU A 120 4.45 10.06 -7.17
CA LEU A 120 3.96 8.70 -7.00
C LEU A 120 4.84 7.77 -7.81
N CYS A 121 5.35 6.76 -7.15
CA CYS A 121 6.16 5.70 -7.72
C CYS A 121 5.64 4.34 -7.26
N LEU A 122 6.16 3.28 -7.85
CA LEU A 122 5.88 1.92 -7.41
C LEU A 122 7.14 1.07 -7.41
N VAL A 123 7.19 0.08 -6.51
CA VAL A 123 8.02 -1.10 -6.63
C VAL A 123 7.14 -2.20 -7.23
N ASN A 124 7.53 -2.70 -8.39
CA ASN A 124 6.96 -3.92 -8.93
C ASN A 124 7.63 -5.12 -8.25
N LEU A 125 6.87 -5.84 -7.43
CA LEU A 125 7.35 -6.97 -6.64
C LEU A 125 7.64 -8.20 -7.48
N VAL A 126 7.11 -8.27 -8.71
CA VAL A 126 7.31 -9.39 -9.64
C VAL A 126 8.59 -9.20 -10.44
N SER A 127 8.78 -8.01 -11.04
CA SER A 127 9.97 -7.73 -11.85
C SER A 127 11.10 -7.04 -11.08
N ASN A 128 10.96 -6.91 -9.74
CA ASN A 128 11.88 -6.20 -8.86
C ASN A 128 12.39 -4.85 -9.42
N SER A 129 11.48 -4.01 -9.92
CA SER A 129 11.81 -2.75 -10.57
C SER A 129 11.04 -1.58 -9.97
N ILE A 130 11.65 -0.39 -10.03
CA ILE A 130 10.99 0.84 -9.59
C ILE A 130 10.53 1.60 -10.82
N GLN A 131 9.32 2.15 -10.75
CA GLN A 131 8.74 2.95 -11.83
C GLN A 131 8.15 4.25 -11.29
N PHE A 132 8.32 5.32 -12.07
CA PHE A 132 7.63 6.58 -11.85
C PHE A 132 6.23 6.50 -12.46
N VAL A 133 5.22 6.91 -11.68
CA VAL A 133 3.81 6.89 -12.12
C VAL A 133 3.35 8.28 -12.53
N THR A 134 3.38 9.23 -11.59
CA THR A 134 2.89 10.60 -11.82
C THR A 134 3.35 11.56 -10.74
N THR A 135 3.14 12.86 -10.97
CA THR A 135 3.33 13.90 -9.96
C THR A 135 2.02 14.18 -9.24
N LEU A 136 2.06 14.21 -7.91
CA LEU A 136 0.94 14.54 -7.02
C LEU A 136 0.97 16.04 -6.66
N PRO A 137 -0.18 16.66 -6.33
CA PRO A 137 -0.26 18.11 -6.17
C PRO A 137 0.27 18.61 -4.82
N GLU A 138 0.43 17.72 -3.85
CA GLU A 138 1.04 18.00 -2.55
C GLU A 138 2.56 17.91 -2.63
N THR A 139 3.24 18.70 -1.78
CA THR A 139 4.70 18.69 -1.63
C THR A 139 5.19 17.66 -0.61
N GLU A 140 4.27 17.14 0.20
CA GLU A 140 4.51 16.12 1.22
C GLU A 140 3.22 15.31 1.41
N ILE A 141 3.34 14.00 1.59
CA ILE A 141 2.23 13.09 1.85
C ILE A 141 2.66 12.14 2.96
N SER A 142 2.07 12.27 4.13
CA SER A 142 2.50 11.51 5.30
C SER A 142 2.07 10.04 5.34
N GLY A 143 1.05 9.66 4.56
CA GLY A 143 0.55 8.29 4.53
C GLY A 143 -0.48 8.09 3.44
N ALA A 144 -0.71 6.84 3.05
CA ALA A 144 -1.65 6.47 2.00
C ALA A 144 -2.13 5.02 2.12
N GLY A 145 -3.24 4.74 1.44
CA GLY A 145 -3.84 3.42 1.39
C GLY A 145 -4.37 3.15 0.01
N PHE A 146 -4.59 1.87 -0.30
CA PHE A 146 -5.03 1.43 -1.61
C PHE A 146 -6.41 0.80 -1.53
N ASP A 147 -7.36 1.33 -2.30
CA ASP A 147 -8.62 0.63 -2.57
C ASP A 147 -8.41 -0.27 -3.78
N GLN A 148 -8.34 -1.58 -3.52
CA GLN A 148 -8.09 -2.58 -4.55
C GLN A 148 -9.26 -2.74 -5.51
N THR A 149 -10.49 -2.42 -5.11
CA THR A 149 -11.69 -2.57 -5.94
C THR A 149 -11.76 -1.44 -6.95
N LEU A 150 -11.62 -0.20 -6.47
CA LEU A 150 -11.62 1.01 -7.30
C LEU A 150 -10.28 1.27 -8.00
N TYR A 151 -9.25 0.48 -7.68
CA TYR A 151 -7.87 0.67 -8.09
C TYR A 151 -7.38 2.11 -7.89
N MET A 152 -7.42 2.52 -6.63
CA MET A 152 -7.29 3.91 -6.23
C MET A 152 -6.28 4.05 -5.09
N TYR A 153 -5.29 4.92 -5.31
CA TYR A 153 -4.37 5.38 -4.29
C TYR A 153 -4.98 6.59 -3.58
N ALA A 154 -5.30 6.45 -2.29
CA ALA A 154 -5.95 7.49 -1.51
C ALA A 154 -5.07 7.98 -0.37
N TYR A 155 -5.14 9.28 -0.09
CA TYR A 155 -4.46 9.89 1.04
C TYR A 155 -5.22 11.11 1.55
N ILE A 156 -4.87 11.56 2.75
CA ILE A 156 -5.42 12.77 3.34
C ILE A 156 -4.38 13.87 3.20
N ARG A 157 -4.81 15.02 2.67
CA ARG A 157 -3.95 16.19 2.57
C ARG A 157 -3.62 16.70 3.97
N GLU A 158 -2.34 16.92 4.23
CA GLU A 158 -1.94 17.58 5.47
C GLU A 158 -2.52 18.98 5.57
N GLY A 159 -3.19 19.21 6.70
CA GLY A 159 -4.03 20.36 6.94
C GLY A 159 -3.25 21.55 7.50
N ARG A 160 -3.75 22.75 7.21
CA ARG A 160 -3.33 23.96 7.92
C ARG A 160 -3.70 23.85 9.40
N GLN A 161 -2.97 24.56 10.27
CA GLN A 161 -3.38 24.69 11.66
C GLN A 161 -4.77 25.32 11.78
N GLN A 162 -5.55 24.86 12.76
CA GLN A 162 -6.85 25.46 13.09
C GLN A 162 -6.72 26.97 13.36
N PRO A 163 -7.72 27.79 12.96
CA PRO A 163 -9.06 27.42 12.49
C PRO A 163 -9.18 27.15 10.97
N ASN A 164 -8.07 27.23 10.22
CA ASN A 164 -8.10 27.11 8.75
C ASN A 164 -7.94 25.66 8.26
N GLY A 165 -7.76 24.70 9.17
CA GLY A 165 -7.61 23.29 8.85
C GLY A 165 -8.97 22.66 8.55
N ILE A 166 -9.09 22.05 7.39
CA ILE A 166 -10.20 21.17 7.05
C ILE A 166 -9.67 19.81 6.62
N LEU A 167 -10.46 18.76 6.87
CA LEU A 167 -10.16 17.44 6.35
C LEU A 167 -10.35 17.45 4.83
N VAL A 168 -9.35 16.98 4.09
CA VAL A 168 -9.41 16.88 2.62
C VAL A 168 -8.82 15.54 2.18
N GLY A 169 -9.66 14.66 1.65
CA GLY A 169 -9.24 13.42 1.01
C GLY A 169 -8.87 13.65 -0.46
N GLN A 170 -7.80 13.00 -0.90
CA GLN A 170 -7.35 12.98 -2.29
C GLN A 170 -7.42 11.54 -2.80
N LEU A 171 -8.16 11.34 -3.89
CA LEU A 171 -8.45 10.04 -4.48
C LEU A 171 -7.81 9.99 -5.86
N THR A 172 -6.72 9.24 -6.01
CA THR A 172 -5.98 9.10 -7.29
C THR A 172 -6.35 7.77 -7.93
N TYR A 173 -7.11 7.84 -9.03
CA TYR A 173 -7.51 6.65 -9.78
C TYR A 173 -6.44 6.29 -10.79
N LEU A 174 -6.08 5.02 -10.80
CA LEU A 174 -5.03 4.48 -11.63
C LEU A 174 -5.61 3.46 -12.61
N ASP A 175 -4.93 3.28 -13.73
CA ASP A 175 -5.21 2.21 -14.66
C ASP A 175 -4.66 0.91 -14.08
N ARG A 176 -5.52 -0.10 -13.88
CA ARG A 176 -5.10 -1.36 -13.28
C ARG A 176 -4.04 -2.08 -14.10
N ALA A 177 -4.13 -2.02 -15.41
CA ALA A 177 -3.20 -2.68 -16.29
C ALA A 177 -1.79 -2.09 -16.20
N THR A 178 -1.71 -0.77 -16.32
CA THR A 178 -0.46 -0.06 -16.55
C THR A 178 0.06 0.68 -15.31
N ALA A 179 -0.74 0.73 -14.24
CA ALA A 179 -0.54 1.61 -13.08
C ALA A 179 -0.50 3.11 -13.43
N ASN A 180 -0.82 3.50 -14.66
CA ASN A 180 -0.77 4.90 -15.08
C ASN A 180 -1.87 5.72 -14.41
N PHE A 181 -1.58 7.01 -14.20
CA PHE A 181 -2.57 7.95 -13.72
C PHE A 181 -3.72 8.14 -14.72
N LEU A 182 -4.97 7.99 -14.25
CA LEU A 182 -6.16 8.30 -15.03
C LEU A 182 -6.69 9.69 -14.69
N PHE A 183 -7.16 9.85 -13.45
CA PHE A 183 -7.70 11.12 -12.95
C PHE A 183 -7.63 11.16 -11.42
N ARG A 184 -7.93 12.34 -10.85
CA ARG A 184 -8.00 12.56 -9.41
C ARG A 184 -9.31 13.23 -9.02
N THR A 185 -9.83 12.84 -7.87
CA THR A 185 -10.97 13.50 -7.21
C THR A 185 -10.56 13.98 -5.82
N THR A 186 -11.13 15.09 -5.39
CA THR A 186 -10.91 15.66 -4.05
C THR A 186 -12.22 15.61 -3.27
N VAL A 187 -12.14 15.21 -2.00
CA VAL A 187 -13.26 15.15 -1.06
C VAL A 187 -12.97 16.12 0.07
N ASP A 188 -13.74 17.19 0.18
CA ASP A 188 -13.59 18.21 1.23
C ASP A 188 -14.86 18.42 2.06
N GLN A 189 -15.90 17.63 1.78
CA GLN A 189 -17.16 17.62 2.51
C GLN A 189 -17.36 16.24 3.16
N HIS A 190 -17.68 16.23 4.45
CA HIS A 190 -17.89 15.02 5.22
C HIS A 190 -19.14 15.15 6.11
N ARG A 191 -19.83 14.05 6.36
CA ARG A 191 -20.83 13.97 7.44
C ARG A 191 -20.09 13.61 8.73
N ASN A 192 -20.10 14.47 9.74
CA ASN A 192 -19.53 14.11 11.03
C ASN A 192 -20.55 13.31 11.83
N VAL A 193 -20.36 11.99 11.88
CA VAL A 193 -21.30 11.04 12.50
C VAL A 193 -20.77 10.48 13.82
N THR A 194 -19.71 11.06 14.36
CA THR A 194 -19.05 10.65 15.61
C THR A 194 -20.02 10.31 16.75
N THR A 195 -21.12 11.07 16.88
CA THR A 195 -22.08 10.88 17.98
C THR A 195 -23.18 9.84 17.70
N ASP A 196 -23.42 9.49 16.44
CA ASP A 196 -24.43 8.50 16.04
C ASP A 196 -24.05 7.91 14.67
N PRO A 197 -23.06 7.01 14.63
CA PRO A 197 -22.53 6.47 13.37
C PRO A 197 -23.51 5.54 12.65
N MET A 198 -24.50 5.01 13.37
CA MET A 198 -25.52 4.10 12.80
C MET A 198 -26.60 4.83 12.01
N ASN A 199 -26.74 6.15 12.17
CA ASN A 199 -27.72 6.97 11.45
C ASN A 199 -27.04 8.15 10.73
N PRO A 200 -26.11 7.89 9.78
CA PRO A 200 -25.30 8.93 9.15
C PRO A 200 -26.15 9.95 8.37
N GLN A 201 -27.35 9.57 7.94
CA GLN A 201 -28.25 10.44 7.18
C GLN A 201 -28.79 11.62 8.01
N ASN A 202 -28.69 11.57 9.34
CA ASN A 202 -29.14 12.64 10.24
C ASN A 202 -28.19 13.85 10.27
N PHE A 203 -26.95 13.69 9.78
CA PHE A 203 -25.94 14.74 9.82
C PHE A 203 -25.79 15.39 8.45
N PRO A 204 -25.75 16.74 8.37
CA PRO A 204 -25.52 17.42 7.10
C PRO A 204 -24.10 17.18 6.58
N LEU A 205 -23.96 17.16 5.26
CA LEU A 205 -22.66 17.17 4.60
C LEU A 205 -22.07 18.58 4.69
N GLY A 206 -20.80 18.71 5.09
CA GLY A 206 -20.14 20.00 5.22
C GLY A 206 -18.62 19.88 5.40
N PRO A 207 -17.86 20.98 5.35
CA PRO A 207 -16.44 20.95 5.62
C PRO A 207 -16.20 20.60 7.09
N LEU A 208 -15.34 19.61 7.33
CA LEU A 208 -14.97 19.22 8.68
C LEU A 208 -13.74 20.02 9.13
N SER A 209 -13.91 20.87 10.14
CA SER A 209 -12.79 21.55 10.80
C SER A 209 -11.92 20.51 11.50
N PHE A 210 -10.81 20.17 10.85
CA PHE A 210 -9.90 19.12 11.26
C PHE A 210 -8.50 19.44 10.74
N THR A 211 -7.48 19.25 11.58
CA THR A 211 -6.08 19.37 11.14
C THR A 211 -5.49 17.98 11.10
N TYR A 212 -5.40 17.40 9.90
CA TYR A 212 -4.64 16.19 9.67
C TYR A 212 -3.16 16.53 9.56
N ARG A 213 -2.30 15.80 10.26
CA ARG A 213 -0.85 16.01 10.25
C ARG A 213 -0.12 14.71 10.55
N ALA A 214 0.90 14.42 9.74
CA ALA A 214 1.93 13.40 10.01
C ALA A 214 1.44 12.07 10.60
N GLY A 215 0.39 11.49 10.01
CA GLY A 215 -0.02 10.13 10.32
C GLY A 215 -0.33 9.36 9.03
N ASP A 216 -0.54 8.08 9.21
CA ASP A 216 -0.79 7.14 8.14
C ASP A 216 -2.22 6.60 8.17
N LEU A 217 -2.58 5.90 7.10
CA LEU A 217 -3.91 5.43 6.83
C LEU A 217 -3.92 4.06 6.16
N ALA A 218 -4.88 3.24 6.54
CA ALA A 218 -5.08 1.92 6.00
C ALA A 218 -6.52 1.79 5.48
N ILE A 219 -6.71 1.10 4.35
CA ILE A 219 -8.04 0.86 3.78
C ILE A 219 -8.36 -0.62 3.95
N ALA A 220 -9.47 -0.91 4.63
CA ALA A 220 -10.00 -2.25 4.76
C ALA A 220 -10.76 -2.68 3.49
N CYS A 221 -11.03 -3.97 3.33
CA CYS A 221 -11.70 -4.48 2.13
C CYS A 221 -13.17 -4.07 1.98
N ASP A 222 -13.81 -3.61 3.05
CA ASP A 222 -15.11 -2.95 3.01
C ASP A 222 -15.03 -1.48 2.51
N ARG A 223 -13.81 -1.01 2.17
CA ARG A 223 -13.44 0.33 1.71
C ARG A 223 -13.56 1.41 2.79
N VAL A 224 -13.55 1.02 4.06
CA VAL A 224 -13.39 1.94 5.17
C VAL A 224 -11.91 2.31 5.28
N LEU A 225 -11.63 3.61 5.23
CA LEU A 225 -10.30 4.17 5.45
C LEU A 225 -10.14 4.52 6.92
N TYR A 226 -9.22 3.87 7.60
CA TYR A 226 -8.80 4.19 8.97
C TYR A 226 -7.57 5.08 8.90
N ALA A 227 -7.53 6.13 9.72
CA ALA A 227 -6.41 7.06 9.72
C ALA A 227 -6.03 7.48 11.14
N SER A 228 -4.73 7.65 11.32
CA SER A 228 -4.13 8.29 12.50
C SER A 228 -3.68 9.70 12.14
N SER A 229 -3.73 10.62 13.09
CA SER A 229 -3.11 11.94 12.94
C SER A 229 -2.34 12.30 14.20
N VAL A 230 -1.11 12.77 14.04
CA VAL A 230 -0.27 13.24 15.15
C VAL A 230 -0.35 14.75 15.31
N GLY A 231 -0.69 15.21 16.52
CA GLY A 231 -0.59 16.62 16.86
C GLY A 231 0.87 17.02 17.12
N THR A 232 1.30 18.18 16.59
CA THR A 232 2.64 18.69 16.95
C THR A 232 2.71 19.29 18.34
N GLY A 233 3.89 19.17 18.97
CA GLY A 233 4.20 19.87 20.21
C GLY A 233 3.35 19.42 21.40
N GLY A 234 2.90 18.16 21.39
CA GLY A 234 1.95 17.63 22.37
C GLY A 234 0.49 17.94 22.04
N GLY A 235 0.14 18.26 20.78
CA GLY A 235 -1.24 18.47 20.33
C GLY A 235 -2.07 17.19 20.29
N PHE A 236 -3.38 17.35 20.05
CA PHE A 236 -4.33 16.24 20.00
C PHE A 236 -3.92 15.18 18.96
N LYS A 237 -3.96 13.91 19.35
CA LYS A 237 -3.87 12.78 18.41
C LYS A 237 -5.27 12.26 18.14
N TYR A 238 -5.54 11.88 16.90
CA TYR A 238 -6.84 11.37 16.48
C TYR A 238 -6.69 10.02 15.80
N PHE A 239 -7.56 9.08 16.15
CA PHE A 239 -7.82 7.88 15.37
C PHE A 239 -9.26 7.93 14.90
N PHE A 240 -9.48 7.83 13.60
CA PHE A 240 -10.79 8.02 12.99
C PHE A 240 -10.93 7.15 11.75
N LYS A 241 -12.15 7.06 11.25
CA LYS A 241 -12.42 6.40 9.98
C LYS A 241 -13.25 7.28 9.04
N LEU A 242 -13.01 7.09 7.76
CA LEU A 242 -13.75 7.64 6.64
C LEU A 242 -14.40 6.50 5.88
N PHE A 243 -15.68 6.63 5.58
CA PHE A 243 -16.41 5.60 4.84
C PHE A 243 -17.49 6.21 3.98
N GLN A 244 -17.79 5.55 2.87
CA GLN A 244 -18.82 5.99 1.97
C GLN A 244 -20.21 5.71 2.59
N SER A 245 -20.98 6.77 2.84
CA SER A 245 -22.32 6.68 3.47
C SER A 245 -23.47 7.05 2.53
N GLY A 246 -23.14 7.47 1.31
CA GLY A 246 -24.10 7.88 0.28
C GLY A 246 -23.52 7.70 -1.13
N PRO A 247 -24.19 8.21 -2.17
CA PRO A 247 -23.63 8.23 -3.53
C PRO A 247 -22.29 8.99 -3.54
N PRO A 248 -21.26 8.55 -4.28
CA PRO A 248 -20.02 9.30 -4.37
C PRO A 248 -20.27 10.76 -4.82
N PRO A 249 -19.58 11.76 -4.24
CA PRO A 249 -18.49 11.67 -3.27
C PRO A 249 -18.95 11.86 -1.79
N ASP A 250 -20.09 11.29 -1.37
CA ASP A 250 -20.58 11.43 0.00
C ASP A 250 -19.85 10.50 1.00
N PHE A 251 -18.88 11.05 1.71
CA PHE A 251 -18.15 10.37 2.78
C PHE A 251 -18.63 10.81 4.18
N SER A 252 -18.72 9.85 5.09
CA SER A 252 -18.89 10.08 6.53
C SER A 252 -17.53 10.01 7.23
N TYR A 253 -17.40 10.81 8.28
CA TYR A 253 -16.30 10.84 9.22
C TYR A 253 -16.80 10.41 10.59
N GLU A 254 -16.10 9.47 11.22
CA GLU A 254 -16.33 9.04 12.59
C GLU A 254 -15.02 9.09 13.36
N LEU A 255 -14.98 9.93 14.40
CA LEU A 255 -13.89 9.91 15.37
C LEU A 255 -14.05 8.70 16.28
N ILE A 256 -13.02 7.85 16.33
CA ILE A 256 -12.99 6.66 17.19
C ILE A 256 -12.34 7.04 18.52
N HIS A 257 -11.19 7.73 18.46
CA HIS A 257 -10.45 8.16 19.65
C HIS A 257 -9.77 9.51 19.46
N ALA A 258 -9.69 10.27 20.55
CA ALA A 258 -8.86 11.47 20.62
C ALA A 258 -8.09 11.52 21.93
N ASP A 259 -6.77 11.67 21.85
CA ASP A 259 -5.93 11.96 23.01
C ASP A 259 -5.75 13.47 23.16
N PRO A 260 -6.18 14.08 24.27
CA PRO A 260 -5.96 15.49 24.51
C PRO A 260 -4.49 15.80 24.85
N PRO A 261 -4.04 17.04 24.58
CA PRO A 261 -2.68 17.47 24.82
C PRO A 261 -2.28 17.35 26.30
N GLY A 262 -1.07 16.86 26.58
CA GLY A 262 -0.44 16.89 27.91
C GLY A 262 -0.87 15.79 28.89
N VAL A 263 -1.75 14.87 28.47
CA VAL A 263 -1.95 13.60 29.17
C VAL A 263 -0.95 12.61 28.58
N GLY A 264 -0.21 11.87 29.42
CA GLY A 264 0.76 10.88 28.92
C GLY A 264 0.12 9.93 27.90
N LEU A 265 0.91 9.41 26.96
CA LEU A 265 0.44 8.47 25.92
C LEU A 265 -0.45 7.41 26.58
N THR A 266 -1.66 7.19 26.05
CA THR A 266 -2.65 6.27 26.63
C THR A 266 -2.53 4.86 26.05
N GLY A 267 -1.54 4.59 25.20
CA GLY A 267 -1.40 3.31 24.50
C GLY A 267 -2.47 3.14 23.43
N PHE A 268 -2.67 4.18 22.63
CA PHE A 268 -3.52 4.15 21.44
C PHE A 268 -2.63 4.14 20.20
N ALA A 269 -3.19 4.08 18.99
CA ALA A 269 -2.46 4.32 17.74
C ALA A 269 -1.76 5.69 17.75
N THR A 270 -0.70 5.77 18.56
CA THR A 270 0.27 6.84 18.71
C THR A 270 1.37 6.64 17.71
N ALA A 271 1.50 5.41 17.20
CA ALA A 271 1.88 5.03 15.87
C ALA A 271 1.44 6.02 14.82
N ASP A 272 2.43 6.51 14.12
CA ASP A 272 2.30 7.31 12.92
C ASP A 272 2.08 6.43 11.69
N GLN A 273 2.24 5.10 11.77
CA GLN A 273 2.08 4.15 10.65
C GLN A 273 0.96 3.14 10.89
N LEU A 274 0.16 2.80 9.87
CA LEU A 274 -1.02 1.93 9.92
C LEU A 274 -1.12 1.00 8.69
N ALA A 275 -1.27 -0.29 8.91
CA ALA A 275 -1.54 -1.23 7.83
C ALA A 275 -2.37 -2.43 8.30
N PHE A 276 -3.28 -2.92 7.46
CA PHE A 276 -3.96 -4.17 7.71
C PHE A 276 -3.09 -5.37 7.32
N GLY A 277 -3.01 -6.34 8.24
CA GLY A 277 -2.51 -7.67 7.95
C GLY A 277 -3.45 -8.46 7.04
N GLY A 278 -3.03 -9.66 6.63
CA GLY A 278 -3.80 -10.52 5.73
C GLY A 278 -5.07 -11.14 6.33
N GLU A 279 -5.33 -10.99 7.63
CA GLU A 279 -6.57 -11.41 8.31
C GLU A 279 -7.39 -10.22 8.84
N ASP A 280 -7.28 -9.04 8.22
CA ASP A 280 -8.08 -7.84 8.55
C ASP A 280 -7.85 -7.29 9.97
N ASN A 281 -6.71 -7.63 10.55
CA ASN A 281 -6.19 -7.04 11.77
C ASN A 281 -5.40 -5.77 11.44
N LEU A 282 -5.80 -4.64 12.00
CA LEU A 282 -5.06 -3.39 11.86
C LEU A 282 -3.82 -3.43 12.73
N ILE A 283 -2.66 -3.25 12.11
CA ILE A 283 -1.34 -3.16 12.73
C ILE A 283 -0.94 -1.69 12.73
N SER A 284 -0.34 -1.25 13.83
CA SER A 284 0.23 0.08 13.95
C SER A 284 1.71 0.00 14.33
N GLN A 285 2.49 0.97 13.88
CA GLN A 285 3.89 1.09 14.29
C GLN A 285 4.26 2.49 14.77
N ASP A 286 4.92 2.56 15.93
CA ASP A 286 5.66 3.74 16.37
C ASP A 286 6.98 3.82 15.59
N SER A 287 7.08 4.77 14.65
CA SER A 287 8.27 4.99 13.82
C SER A 287 9.53 5.27 14.62
N ALA A 288 9.43 5.96 15.76
CA ALA A 288 10.60 6.32 16.56
C ALA A 288 11.14 5.13 17.37
N LEU A 289 10.25 4.24 17.83
CA LEU A 289 10.61 3.13 18.72
C LEU A 289 10.68 1.77 18.01
N GLY A 290 10.16 1.66 16.79
CA GLY A 290 10.10 0.39 16.04
C GLY A 290 9.11 -0.61 16.64
N ILE A 291 8.13 -0.14 17.41
CA ILE A 291 7.16 -0.96 18.14
C ILE A 291 5.96 -1.23 17.25
N PHE A 292 5.71 -2.50 16.93
CA PHE A 292 4.55 -2.97 16.19
C PHE A 292 3.50 -3.54 17.14
N SER A 293 2.27 -3.09 17.02
CA SER A 293 1.15 -3.52 17.86
C SER A 293 -0.13 -3.71 17.05
N LEU A 294 -1.04 -4.55 17.54
CA LEU A 294 -2.40 -4.63 17.00
C LEU A 294 -3.26 -3.49 17.53
N VAL A 295 -4.10 -2.94 16.66
CA VAL A 295 -5.06 -1.88 16.99
C VAL A 295 -6.44 -2.49 17.17
N ASN A 296 -7.10 -2.15 18.27
CA ASN A 296 -8.52 -2.41 18.44
C ASN A 296 -9.31 -1.36 17.65
N LEU A 297 -10.05 -1.76 16.61
CA LEU A 297 -10.76 -0.82 15.74
C LEU A 297 -11.91 -0.06 16.42
N GLU A 298 -12.51 -0.63 17.47
CA GLU A 298 -13.64 -0.01 18.17
C GLU A 298 -13.19 1.10 19.12
N THR A 299 -12.03 0.92 19.73
CA THR A 299 -11.50 1.85 20.71
C THR A 299 -10.41 2.72 20.11
N GLY A 300 -9.53 2.18 19.27
CA GLY A 300 -8.27 2.78 18.82
C GLY A 300 -7.07 2.41 19.68
N ALA A 301 -7.28 1.62 20.74
CA ALA A 301 -6.23 1.19 21.67
C ALA A 301 -5.25 0.22 20.99
N ASN A 302 -3.98 0.27 21.40
CA ASN A 302 -2.96 -0.67 20.95
C ASN A 302 -2.00 -1.08 22.09
N GLY A 303 -1.10 -2.00 21.78
CA GLY A 303 -0.16 -2.59 22.73
C GLY A 303 1.09 -1.76 23.07
N GLU A 304 1.21 -0.50 22.64
CA GLU A 304 2.48 0.24 22.71
C GLU A 304 3.04 0.44 24.14
N LEU A 305 2.19 0.39 25.16
CA LEU A 305 2.59 0.50 26.58
C LEU A 305 2.71 -0.86 27.30
N GLY A 306 2.54 -1.96 26.57
CA GLY A 306 2.52 -3.30 27.10
C GLY A 306 3.91 -3.92 27.27
N VAL A 307 3.99 -5.24 27.15
CA VAL A 307 5.20 -6.05 27.26
C VAL A 307 5.59 -6.59 25.89
N GLU A 308 6.87 -6.43 25.50
CA GLU A 308 7.40 -6.96 24.25
C GLU A 308 7.24 -8.49 24.17
N GLY A 309 6.83 -8.99 23.00
CA GLY A 309 6.51 -10.39 22.73
C GLY A 309 5.11 -10.82 23.21
N VAL A 310 4.39 -9.94 23.91
CA VAL A 310 3.01 -10.19 24.36
C VAL A 310 2.06 -9.18 23.72
N ASP A 311 2.30 -7.90 23.96
CA ASP A 311 1.43 -6.81 23.50
C ASP A 311 1.98 -6.15 22.22
N TYR A 312 3.30 -6.17 22.05
CA TYR A 312 3.97 -5.60 20.88
C TYR A 312 5.22 -6.38 20.49
N VAL A 313 5.73 -6.17 19.28
CA VAL A 313 6.98 -6.76 18.79
C VAL A 313 7.90 -5.68 18.20
N ARG A 314 9.22 -5.96 18.16
CA ARG A 314 10.21 -5.13 17.46
C ARG A 314 11.07 -6.00 16.56
N PHE A 315 11.53 -5.42 15.45
CA PHE A 315 12.28 -6.15 14.45
C PHE A 315 13.75 -5.74 14.41
N PHE A 316 14.61 -6.76 14.37
CA PHE A 316 16.05 -6.58 14.22
C PHE A 316 16.49 -7.27 12.93
N PHE A 317 17.28 -6.59 12.11
CA PHE A 317 17.91 -7.16 10.93
C PHE A 317 19.41 -6.96 11.04
N GLU A 318 20.17 -8.04 11.00
CA GLU A 318 21.64 -8.04 11.22
C GLU A 318 22.03 -7.43 12.58
N GLY A 319 21.21 -7.66 13.61
CA GLY A 319 21.45 -7.16 14.97
C GLY A 319 21.13 -5.68 15.18
N ILE A 320 20.57 -4.99 14.19
CA ILE A 320 20.18 -3.57 14.26
C ILE A 320 18.65 -3.47 14.31
N LEU A 321 18.13 -2.70 15.26
CA LEU A 321 16.70 -2.37 15.34
C LEU A 321 16.29 -1.63 14.07
N ARG A 322 15.24 -2.11 13.41
CA ARG A 322 14.67 -1.46 12.23
C ARG A 322 13.45 -0.65 12.60
N THR A 323 13.41 0.56 12.08
CA THR A 323 12.25 1.45 12.14
C THR A 323 11.81 1.76 10.72
N PHE A 324 10.53 2.08 10.57
CA PHE A 324 9.89 2.22 9.28
C PHE A 324 9.26 3.61 9.17
N THR A 325 9.38 4.21 7.99
CA THR A 325 8.71 5.46 7.65
C THR A 325 7.26 5.23 7.28
N ASP A 326 6.94 4.02 6.83
CA ASP A 326 5.56 3.64 6.51
C ASP A 326 5.34 2.13 6.47
N LEU A 327 4.07 1.75 6.51
CA LEU A 327 3.55 0.41 6.30
C LEU A 327 2.54 0.38 5.14
N ALA A 328 2.43 -0.76 4.45
CA ALA A 328 1.37 -0.99 3.48
C ALA A 328 0.62 -2.29 3.79
N SER A 329 -0.70 -2.21 3.67
CA SER A 329 -1.61 -3.32 3.95
C SER A 329 -1.42 -4.47 2.96
N THR A 330 -1.43 -5.72 3.43
CA THR A 330 -1.39 -6.91 2.56
C THR A 330 -2.72 -7.65 2.51
N LEU A 331 -3.82 -6.98 2.87
CA LEU A 331 -5.16 -7.50 2.70
C LEU A 331 -5.35 -8.02 1.26
N ASP A 332 -6.01 -9.16 1.13
CA ASP A 332 -6.54 -9.62 -0.15
C ASP A 332 -8.05 -9.41 -0.13
N CYS A 333 -8.52 -8.42 -0.90
CA CYS A 333 -9.94 -8.10 -0.95
C CYS A 333 -10.73 -8.97 -1.92
N GLY A 334 -10.13 -10.05 -2.42
CA GLY A 334 -10.79 -11.01 -3.31
C GLY A 334 -11.25 -10.35 -4.61
N VAL A 335 -10.48 -9.37 -5.11
CA VAL A 335 -10.77 -8.73 -6.39
C VAL A 335 -10.41 -9.73 -7.48
N ASP A 336 -11.41 -10.47 -7.92
CA ASP A 336 -11.31 -11.36 -9.07
C ASP A 336 -10.87 -10.53 -10.29
N LEU A 337 -9.66 -10.81 -10.78
CA LEU A 337 -9.18 -10.19 -12.00
C LEU A 337 -9.53 -11.04 -13.19
N ASP A 338 -10.18 -10.39 -14.13
CA ASP A 338 -10.15 -10.81 -15.50
C ASP A 338 -9.10 -9.99 -16.28
N CYS A 339 -8.74 -10.49 -17.44
CA CYS A 339 -7.88 -9.88 -18.42
C CYS A 339 -8.76 -9.55 -19.63
N ILE A 340 -8.30 -8.57 -20.39
CA ILE A 340 -8.69 -8.37 -21.78
C ILE A 340 -7.52 -8.71 -22.69
N ALA A 341 -7.83 -9.31 -23.83
CA ALA A 341 -6.88 -9.58 -24.90
C ALA A 341 -6.78 -8.33 -25.80
N LEU A 342 -5.58 -7.79 -25.95
CA LEU A 342 -5.28 -6.65 -26.80
C LEU A 342 -4.31 -7.06 -27.91
N GLU A 343 -4.63 -6.74 -29.15
CA GLU A 343 -3.66 -6.85 -30.25
C GLU A 343 -2.77 -5.61 -30.26
N VAL A 344 -1.49 -5.80 -29.98
CA VAL A 344 -0.47 -4.74 -30.02
C VAL A 344 0.58 -5.07 -31.07
N GLU A 345 1.12 -4.05 -31.73
CA GLU A 345 2.20 -4.27 -32.68
C GLU A 345 3.48 -4.63 -31.92
N SER A 346 4.12 -5.73 -32.33
CA SER A 346 5.39 -6.19 -31.79
C SER A 346 6.42 -5.07 -31.92
N SER A 347 7.01 -4.66 -30.81
CA SER A 347 8.06 -3.65 -30.82
C SER A 347 9.36 -4.15 -31.47
N CYS A 348 9.44 -5.46 -31.76
CA CYS A 348 10.60 -6.16 -32.31
C CYS A 348 10.47 -6.53 -33.78
N VAL A 349 9.24 -6.75 -34.24
CA VAL A 349 8.97 -7.12 -35.62
C VAL A 349 7.92 -6.15 -36.17
N PRO A 350 8.35 -5.10 -36.89
CA PRO A 350 7.43 -4.14 -37.48
C PRO A 350 6.37 -4.84 -38.34
N GLY A 351 5.10 -4.54 -38.10
CA GLY A 351 3.95 -5.13 -38.78
C GLY A 351 3.45 -6.48 -38.23
N GLU A 352 4.10 -7.06 -37.23
CA GLU A 352 3.57 -8.23 -36.51
C GLU A 352 2.64 -7.78 -35.37
N MET A 353 1.42 -8.33 -35.32
CA MET A 353 0.49 -8.10 -34.21
C MET A 353 0.58 -9.27 -33.23
N ILE A 354 0.85 -8.97 -31.97
CA ILE A 354 0.87 -9.94 -30.87
C ILE A 354 -0.32 -9.68 -29.94
N VAL A 355 -0.85 -10.74 -29.34
CA VAL A 355 -1.90 -10.61 -28.33
C VAL A 355 -1.25 -10.46 -26.97
N GLN A 356 -1.43 -9.29 -26.35
CA GLN A 356 -1.05 -9.02 -24.97
C GLN A 356 -2.29 -9.08 -24.08
N TYR A 357 -2.13 -9.64 -22.88
CA TYR A 357 -3.19 -9.59 -21.86
C TYR A 357 -2.87 -8.52 -20.82
N ILE A 358 -3.90 -7.81 -20.41
CA ILE A 358 -3.82 -6.82 -19.35
C ILE A 358 -4.98 -7.02 -18.36
N PRO A 359 -4.78 -6.79 -17.05
CA PRO A 359 -5.80 -7.00 -16.04
C PRO A 359 -6.83 -5.89 -16.08
N ASP A 360 -8.10 -6.27 -16.13
CA ASP A 360 -9.28 -5.43 -16.08
C ASP A 360 -10.37 -6.17 -15.29
N PRO A 361 -10.89 -5.62 -14.17
CA PRO A 361 -11.99 -6.22 -13.43
C PRO A 361 -13.26 -6.42 -14.27
N ASP A 362 -13.45 -5.60 -15.32
CA ASP A 362 -14.56 -5.74 -16.27
C ASP A 362 -14.19 -6.65 -17.46
N GLY A 363 -13.02 -7.30 -17.41
CA GLY A 363 -12.52 -8.22 -18.40
C GLY A 363 -13.34 -9.50 -18.51
N THR A 364 -12.86 -10.45 -19.31
CA THR A 364 -13.58 -11.72 -19.54
C THR A 364 -12.73 -12.98 -19.35
N ILE A 365 -11.44 -12.83 -19.06
CA ILE A 365 -10.47 -13.93 -19.03
C ILE A 365 -9.66 -13.89 -17.74
N PRO A 366 -9.76 -14.83 -16.79
CA PRO A 366 -9.04 -14.77 -15.51
C PRO A 366 -7.55 -14.43 -15.64
N CYS A 367 -7.02 -13.55 -14.78
CA CYS A 367 -5.71 -12.91 -14.97
C CYS A 367 -4.72 -13.21 -13.84
N ALA A 368 -3.45 -13.49 -14.17
CA ALA A 368 -2.36 -13.45 -13.20
C ALA A 368 -1.12 -12.77 -13.78
N PRO A 369 -0.39 -12.00 -12.97
CA PRO A 369 0.94 -11.53 -13.33
C PRO A 369 1.92 -12.70 -13.35
N ILE A 370 2.87 -12.68 -14.28
CA ILE A 370 4.05 -13.55 -14.24
C ILE A 370 5.32 -12.74 -14.42
N GLU A 371 6.37 -13.23 -13.77
CA GLU A 371 7.75 -12.83 -14.03
C GLU A 371 8.22 -13.48 -15.33
N THR A 372 8.61 -12.66 -16.30
CA THR A 372 9.22 -13.14 -17.54
C THR A 372 10.19 -12.10 -18.07
N VAL A 373 10.90 -12.50 -19.10
CA VAL A 373 11.87 -11.69 -19.79
C VAL A 373 11.22 -11.08 -21.04
N CYS A 374 11.20 -9.76 -21.12
CA CYS A 374 10.81 -8.95 -22.27
C CYS A 374 12.00 -8.73 -23.22
N LEU A 375 11.73 -8.52 -24.51
CA LEU A 375 12.72 -8.00 -25.45
C LEU A 375 12.59 -6.48 -25.59
N ALA A 376 13.72 -5.76 -25.44
CA ALA A 376 13.74 -4.30 -25.58
C ALA A 376 14.00 -3.84 -27.03
N PRO A 377 13.22 -2.88 -27.57
CA PRO A 377 13.56 -2.18 -28.80
C PRO A 377 14.86 -1.37 -28.66
N PRO A 378 15.60 -1.11 -29.75
CA PRO A 378 15.30 -1.40 -31.16
C PRO A 378 15.92 -2.70 -31.69
N ALA A 379 16.77 -3.36 -30.90
CA ALA A 379 17.53 -4.53 -31.35
C ALA A 379 16.88 -5.86 -30.97
N CYS A 380 15.97 -5.88 -29.99
CA CYS A 380 15.23 -7.06 -29.55
C CYS A 380 16.09 -8.32 -29.38
N THR A 381 17.27 -8.09 -28.83
CA THR A 381 18.29 -9.10 -28.50
C THR A 381 18.66 -9.02 -27.03
N GLU A 382 18.25 -7.95 -26.35
CA GLU A 382 18.42 -7.77 -24.93
C GLU A 382 17.10 -8.11 -24.23
N GLU A 383 17.23 -9.10 -23.36
CA GLU A 383 16.23 -9.69 -22.50
C GLU A 383 16.22 -8.89 -21.18
N PHE A 384 15.08 -8.31 -20.78
CA PHE A 384 14.93 -7.55 -19.52
C PHE A 384 13.73 -8.04 -18.70
N GLU A 385 13.84 -8.02 -17.37
CA GLU A 385 12.75 -8.43 -16.49
C GLU A 385 11.56 -7.47 -16.59
N CYS A 386 10.37 -8.04 -16.78
CA CYS A 386 9.14 -7.29 -16.86
C CYS A 386 7.94 -8.12 -16.37
N SER A 387 6.83 -7.44 -16.12
CA SER A 387 5.57 -8.11 -15.78
C SER A 387 4.65 -8.12 -16.99
N TYR A 388 4.25 -9.32 -17.40
CA TYR A 388 3.10 -9.51 -18.28
C TYR A 388 2.03 -10.30 -17.54
N TYR A 389 0.80 -10.19 -18.04
CA TYR A 389 -0.32 -10.94 -17.52
C TYR A 389 -0.65 -12.08 -18.47
N ILE A 390 -1.14 -13.17 -17.91
CA ILE A 390 -1.66 -14.30 -18.68
C ILE A 390 -3.06 -14.71 -18.23
N PRO A 391 -3.80 -15.37 -19.13
CA PRO A 391 -4.99 -16.13 -18.77
C PRO A 391 -4.65 -17.25 -17.78
N THR A 392 -5.35 -17.32 -16.65
CA THR A 392 -5.19 -18.39 -15.65
C THR A 392 -6.15 -19.56 -15.84
N ASN A 393 -6.92 -19.57 -16.95
CA ASN A 393 -8.08 -20.44 -17.19
C ASN A 393 -8.03 -21.83 -16.54
N GLN A 394 -9.13 -22.12 -15.85
CA GLN A 394 -9.51 -23.39 -15.23
C GLN A 394 -8.88 -24.64 -15.89
N GLY A 395 -7.95 -25.26 -15.17
CA GLY A 395 -7.57 -26.67 -15.29
C GLY A 395 -7.25 -27.21 -16.68
N SER A 396 -5.98 -27.12 -17.10
CA SER A 396 -5.24 -28.29 -17.59
C SER A 396 -3.73 -27.99 -17.71
N PRO A 397 -2.84 -28.87 -17.23
CA PRO A 397 -1.40 -28.75 -17.44
C PRO A 397 -1.06 -29.18 -18.88
N GLY A 398 -0.51 -28.27 -19.68
CA GLY A 398 -0.03 -28.65 -21.01
C GLY A 398 0.35 -27.49 -21.90
N ASN A 399 1.64 -27.16 -21.87
CA ASN A 399 2.41 -26.29 -22.76
C ASN A 399 2.20 -24.77 -22.63
N PRO A 400 3.27 -24.00 -22.37
CA PRO A 400 3.28 -22.59 -22.78
C PRO A 400 3.34 -22.56 -24.31
N PRO A 401 2.41 -21.90 -25.00
CA PRO A 401 2.68 -21.48 -26.35
C PRO A 401 3.47 -20.17 -26.27
N PHE A 402 4.51 -20.08 -27.11
CA PHE A 402 5.32 -18.89 -27.38
C PHE A 402 6.45 -18.59 -26.37
N GLY A 403 7.67 -18.97 -26.78
CA GLY A 403 8.83 -18.15 -26.51
C GLY A 403 8.72 -16.89 -27.38
N LEU A 404 8.83 -15.74 -26.74
CA LEU A 404 9.16 -14.46 -27.35
C LEU A 404 10.58 -14.12 -26.95
#